data_AF-A0A3D1IKM0-F1
#
_entry.id   AF-A0A3D1IKM0-F1
#
_cell.length_a   1.000
_cell.length_b   1.000
_cell.length_c   1.000
_cell.angle_alpha   90.00
_cell.angle_beta   90.00
_cell.angle_gamma   90.00
#
_symmetry.space_group_name_H-M   'P 1'
#
loop_
_entity.id
_entity.type
_entity.pdbx_description
1 polymer ?
#
loop_
_entity_poly.entity_id
_entity_poly.type
_entity_poly.pdbx_seq_one_letter_code
_entity_poly.pdbx_strand_id
1 'polypeptide(L)' 'LHFTAGALEGLKLLGFTVWEGRGDKRPSVSLPAKQYVVNGERRNFTLLRPTGETQTPDALRAALLAAFADQHRST' A
#
# COMPACT_ATOMS: atom_id res chain seq x y z
N LEU A 1 1.11 -8.13 4.61
CA LEU A 1 -0.02 -8.87 4.01
C LEU A 1 0.51 -10.19 3.48
N HIS A 2 -0.05 -11.33 3.91
CA HIS A 2 0.31 -12.65 3.40
C HIS A 2 -0.76 -13.11 2.41
N PHE A 3 -0.36 -13.53 1.23
CA PHE A 3 -1.28 -14.03 0.21
C PHE A 3 -1.46 -15.54 0.39
N THR A 4 -2.68 -15.97 0.68
CA THR A 4 -3.01 -17.38 0.97
C THR A 4 -3.66 -18.11 -0.20
N ALA A 5 -3.88 -17.44 -1.33
CA ALA A 5 -4.46 -18.00 -2.54
C ALA A 5 -4.16 -17.13 -3.77
N GLY A 6 -4.35 -17.70 -4.96
CA GLY A 6 -4.22 -17.00 -6.25
C GLY A 6 -2.77 -16.88 -6.73
N ALA A 7 -2.54 -16.04 -7.75
CA ALA A 7 -1.24 -15.94 -8.42
C ALA A 7 -0.06 -15.49 -7.53
N LEU A 8 -0.33 -15.01 -6.32
CA LEU A 8 0.68 -14.57 -5.35
C LEU A 8 0.73 -15.47 -4.10
N GLU A 9 0.06 -16.62 -4.09
CA GLU A 9 0.02 -17.55 -2.96
C GLU A 9 1.42 -17.88 -2.40
N GLY A 10 1.55 -17.84 -1.08
CA GLY A 10 2.81 -18.10 -0.38
C GLY A 10 3.75 -16.89 -0.29
N LEU A 11 3.42 -15.77 -0.94
CA LEU A 11 4.21 -14.54 -0.89
C LEU A 11 3.71 -13.58 0.19
N LYS A 12 4.62 -12.75 0.72
CA LYS A 12 4.28 -11.64 1.61
C LYS A 12 4.60 -10.31 0.92
N LEU A 13 3.64 -9.38 0.95
CA LEU A 13 3.92 -7.99 0.62
C LEU A 13 4.70 -7.36 1.77
N LEU A 14 5.86 -6.77 1.46
CA LEU A 14 6.75 -6.08 2.40
C LEU A 14 6.92 -4.61 2.02
N GLY A 15 7.35 -3.78 2.98
CA GLY A 15 7.72 -2.38 2.73
C GLY A 15 6.53 -1.42 2.57
N PHE A 16 5.35 -1.78 3.06
CA PHE A 16 4.21 -0.88 3.15
C PHE A 16 3.89 -0.54 4.62
N THR A 17 3.18 0.57 4.82
CA THR A 17 2.77 1.02 6.16
C THR A 17 1.32 1.46 6.11
N VAL A 18 0.49 0.94 7.01
CA VAL A 18 -0.87 1.46 7.25
C VAL A 18 -0.77 2.52 8.33
N TRP A 19 -1.29 3.70 8.04
CA TRP A 19 -1.38 4.81 8.97
C TRP A 19 -2.82 4.95 9.43
N GLU A 20 -3.03 4.89 10.73
CA GLU A 20 -4.33 5.21 11.31
C GLU A 20 -4.69 6.67 11.02
N GLY A 21 -5.98 6.88 10.72
CA GLY A 21 -6.54 8.21 10.65
C GLY A 21 -6.52 8.88 12.02
N ARG A 22 -6.19 10.18 12.09
CA ARG A 22 -6.31 10.98 13.31
C ARG A 22 -7.35 12.07 13.12
N GLY A 23 -8.25 12.23 14.11
CA GLY A 23 -9.39 13.14 14.00
C GLY A 23 -10.29 12.74 12.82
N ASP A 24 -10.61 13.70 11.96
CA ASP A 24 -11.46 13.48 10.77
C ASP A 24 -10.71 12.88 9.57
N LYS A 25 -9.41 12.58 9.71
CA LYS A 25 -8.62 12.00 8.61
C LYS A 25 -8.91 10.52 8.49
N ARG A 26 -9.08 10.04 7.26
CA ARG A 26 -9.21 8.60 6.97
C ARG A 26 -7.85 7.89 7.08
N PRO A 27 -7.84 6.58 7.41
CA PRO A 27 -6.64 5.76 7.31
C PRO A 27 -6.03 5.82 5.91
N SER A 28 -4.71 5.70 5.84
CA SER A 28 -3.97 5.73 4.58
C SER A 28 -2.90 4.66 4.52
N VAL A 29 -2.40 4.38 3.32
CA VAL A 29 -1.35 3.37 3.10
C VAL A 29 -0.19 4.02 2.39
N SER A 30 1.03 3.84 2.89
CA SER A 30 2.27 4.08 2.15
C SER A 30 2.73 2.79 1.49
N LEU A 31 2.99 2.83 0.19
CA LEU A 31 3.53 1.70 -0.57
C LEU A 31 5.07 1.75 -0.58
N PRO A 32 5.75 0.64 -0.91
CA PRO A 32 7.20 0.65 -1.12
C PRO A 32 7.59 1.74 -2.10
N ALA A 33 8.46 2.64 -1.68
CA ALA A 33 8.83 3.82 -2.44
C ALA A 33 10.31 4.13 -2.27
N LYS A 34 10.90 4.75 -3.29
CA LYS A 34 12.24 5.33 -3.21
C LYS A 34 12.14 6.85 -3.20
N GLN A 35 12.89 7.45 -2.28
CA GLN A 35 13.03 8.90 -2.20
C GLN A 35 14.05 9.39 -3.24
N TYR A 36 13.80 10.55 -3.81
CA TYR A 36 14.72 11.28 -4.68
C TYR A 36 14.58 12.79 -4.43
N VAL A 37 15.55 13.55 -4.93
CA VAL A 37 15.53 15.01 -4.87
C VAL A 37 15.46 15.55 -6.30
N VAL A 38 14.54 16.46 -6.56
CA VAL A 38 14.45 17.21 -7.82
C VAL A 38 14.34 18.68 -7.49
N ASN A 39 15.23 19.51 -8.03
CA ASN A 39 15.29 20.95 -7.74
C ASN A 39 15.29 21.29 -6.23
N GLY A 40 15.98 20.48 -5.43
CA GLY A 40 16.03 20.65 -3.96
C GLY A 40 14.81 20.12 -3.19
N GLU A 41 13.74 19.73 -3.88
CA GLU A 41 12.53 19.16 -3.26
C GLU A 41 12.66 17.63 -3.11
N ARG A 42 12.38 17.12 -1.90
CA ARG A 42 12.30 15.68 -1.64
C ARG A 42 10.97 15.12 -2.12
N ARG A 43 11.03 14.15 -3.02
CA ARG A 43 9.86 13.46 -3.56
C ARG A 43 10.03 11.95 -3.42
N ASN A 44 8.90 11.24 -3.42
CA ASN A 44 8.86 9.77 -3.39
C ASN A 44 8.19 9.25 -4.65
N PHE A 45 8.69 8.17 -5.22
CA PHE A 45 7.97 7.40 -6.24
C PHE A 45 7.80 5.96 -5.78
N THR A 46 6.61 5.40 -6.04
CA THR A 46 6.29 4.01 -5.72
C THR A 46 7.09 3.06 -6.61
N LEU A 47 7.62 2.00 -6.00
CA LEU A 47 8.41 0.97 -6.68
C LEU A 47 7.55 -0.04 -7.46
N LEU A 48 6.26 -0.10 -7.15
CA LEU A 48 5.29 -0.90 -7.89
C LEU A 48 4.98 -0.23 -9.23
N ARG A 49 5.14 -1.00 -10.31
CA ARG A 49 4.84 -0.56 -11.68
C ARG A 49 3.62 -1.34 -12.19
N PRO A 50 2.57 -0.64 -12.67
CA PRO A 50 1.48 -1.30 -13.38
C PRO A 50 2.02 -2.03 -14.59
N THR A 51 1.51 -3.23 -14.86
CA THR A 51 1.88 -4.05 -16.02
C THR A 51 0.98 -3.81 -17.23
N GLY A 52 -0.07 -2.99 -17.12
CA GLY A 52 -1.00 -2.63 -18.19
C GLY A 52 -1.59 -1.22 -18.04
N GLU A 53 -2.42 -0.80 -19.01
CA GLU A 53 -3.00 0.56 -19.08
C GLU A 53 -3.89 0.92 -17.88
N THR A 54 -4.52 -0.08 -17.27
CA THR A 54 -5.41 0.11 -16.14
C THR A 54 -4.86 -0.60 -14.92
N GLN A 55 -4.24 0.15 -14.02
CA GLN A 55 -4.17 -0.17 -12.59
C GLN A 55 -3.58 1.01 -11.81
N THR A 56 -4.47 1.78 -11.20
CA THR A 56 -4.11 2.82 -10.24
C THR A 56 -3.60 2.13 -8.97
N PRO A 57 -2.48 2.58 -8.37
CA PRO A 57 -2.03 2.13 -7.04
C PRO A 57 -3.13 2.18 -5.98
N ASP A 58 -4.19 2.94 -6.20
CA ASP A 58 -5.33 3.14 -5.32
C ASP A 58 -6.14 1.87 -5.03
N ALA A 59 -6.33 0.99 -6.02
CA ALA A 59 -7.04 -0.27 -5.80
C ALA A 59 -6.28 -1.17 -4.81
N LEU A 60 -4.95 -1.22 -4.94
CA LEU A 60 -4.08 -1.92 -4.00
C LEU A 60 -4.12 -1.28 -2.61
N ARG A 61 -4.10 0.05 -2.53
CA ARG A 61 -4.23 0.77 -1.24
C ARG A 61 -5.55 0.43 -0.56
N ALA A 62 -6.66 0.41 -1.30
CA ALA A 62 -7.98 0.08 -0.77
C ALA A 62 -8.03 -1.37 -0.25
N ALA A 63 -7.49 -2.32 -1.02
CA ALA A 63 -7.41 -3.72 -0.60
C ALA A 63 -6.57 -3.90 0.68
N LEU A 64 -5.46 -3.18 0.80
CA LEU A 64 -4.60 -3.21 2.00
C LEU A 64 -5.32 -2.64 3.23
N LEU A 65 -6.09 -1.56 3.09
CA LEU A 65 -6.88 -1.00 4.18
C LEU A 65 -8.00 -1.95 4.62
N ALA A 66 -8.70 -2.57 3.67
CA ALA A 66 -9.77 -3.52 3.98
C ALA A 66 -9.21 -4.73 4.74
N ALA A 67 -8.12 -5.34 4.23
CA ALA A 67 -7.49 -6.48 4.89
C ALA A 67 -6.97 -6.14 6.30
N PHE A 68 -6.43 -4.94 6.49
CA PHE A 68 -6.01 -4.46 7.81
C PHE A 68 -7.19 -4.32 8.77
N ALA A 69 -8.31 -3.73 8.31
CA ALA A 69 -9.51 -3.56 9.12
C ALA A 69 -10.12 -4.91 9.52
N ASP A 70 -10.14 -5.90 8.63
CA ASP A 70 -10.64 -7.24 8.92
C ASP A 70 -9.75 -7.96 9.94
N GLN A 71 -8.42 -7.87 9.79
CA GLN A 71 -7.49 -8.44 10.76
C GLN A 71 -7.64 -7.78 12.14
N HIS A 72 -7.71 -6.45 12.21
CA HIS A 72 -7.84 -5.73 13.48
C HIS A 72 -9.18 -5.98 14.20
N ARG A 73 -10.24 -6.34 13.48
CA ARG A 73 -11.52 -6.73 14.09
C ARG A 73 -11.50 -8.15 14.68
N SER A 74 -10.56 -8.99 14.25
CA SER A 74 -10.46 -10.40 14.66
C SER A 74 -9.62 -10.64 15.93
N THR A 75 -9.02 -9.57 16.48
CA THR A 75 -8.25 -9.52 17.75
C THR A 75 -9.01 -8.72 18.79
#